data_AF-A0AAE9E6Y8-F1
#
_entry.id   AF-A0AAE9E6Y8-F1
#
_cell.length_a   1.000
_cell.length_b   1.000
_cell.length_c   1.000
_cell.angle_alpha   90.00
_cell.angle_beta   90.00
_cell.angle_gamma   90.00
#
_symmetry.space_group_name_H-M   'P 1'
#
loop_
_entity.id
_entity.type
_entity.pdbx_description
1 polymer ?
#
loop_
_entity_poly.entity_id
_entity_poly.type
_entity_poly.pdbx_seq_one_letter_code
_entity_poly.pdbx_strand_id
1 'polypeptide(L)'
;MNSTFTREDENDATVDIKEEMEVFSDAPQTIERPSRSAASQETREPETLLGYTRAEIIVLKHTSKLLTEQVGRLLYSNEFEVRRCANGEVISQGRCQTPVNGAVNGTTGASNEELQKALKDRDLARAEAEKLHANYATLFASYNQVREVANDIRNEYEDARDKLKMAVAEVDEWQNKFLAVKDNANAELERASIEYDELVSNHENNMKGLRLRVKRHDIEIASKDEEIRVLKKRVEELSSICDQLIEDVDLSDQMSQVSMDA
;
A
#
# COMPACT_ATOMS: atom_id res chain seq x y z
N MET A 1 18.06 -16.92 49.94
CA MET A 1 16.87 -17.65 50.42
C MET A 1 15.67 -16.92 49.84
N ASN A 2 14.89 -17.36 48.85
CA ASN A 2 14.68 -18.60 48.09
C ASN A 2 14.37 -18.13 46.64
N SER A 3 15.03 -18.55 45.57
CA SER A 3 15.01 -19.87 44.90
C SER A 3 13.61 -20.46 44.71
N THR A 4 13.05 -20.27 43.51
CA THR A 4 12.15 -21.26 42.91
C THR A 4 12.50 -21.41 41.43
N PHE A 5 13.21 -22.50 41.19
CA PHE A 5 13.52 -23.13 39.91
C PHE A 5 12.40 -24.14 39.62
N THR A 6 11.81 -24.09 38.43
CA THR A 6 11.12 -25.26 37.85
C THR A 6 11.57 -25.43 36.41
N ARG A 7 11.75 -26.71 36.08
CA ARG A 7 12.66 -27.31 35.13
C ARG A 7 11.85 -27.91 33.97
N GLU A 8 12.44 -27.84 32.78
CA GLU A 8 12.31 -28.71 31.60
C GLU A 8 10.91 -29.11 31.08
N ASP A 9 10.67 -28.78 29.82
CA ASP A 9 10.22 -29.77 28.84
C ASP A 9 10.98 -29.54 27.53
N GLU A 10 11.91 -30.46 27.26
CA GLU A 10 12.60 -30.65 26.00
C GLU A 10 11.62 -31.22 24.97
N ASN A 11 11.49 -30.58 23.80
CA ASN A 11 11.00 -31.25 22.61
C ASN A 11 11.99 -31.00 21.48
N ASP A 12 12.91 -31.95 21.40
CA ASP A 12 13.92 -32.13 20.37
C ASP A 12 13.21 -32.66 19.11
N ALA A 13 12.92 -31.78 18.16
CA ALA A 13 12.48 -32.14 16.81
C ALA A 13 13.59 -31.75 15.84
N THR A 14 14.58 -32.64 15.73
CA THR A 14 15.56 -32.67 14.65
C THR A 14 14.84 -32.97 13.34
N VAL A 15 14.70 -31.96 12.48
CA VAL A 15 14.32 -32.16 11.08
C VAL A 15 15.60 -32.09 10.25
N ASP A 16 16.13 -33.27 9.93
CA ASP A 16 17.11 -33.46 8.86
C ASP A 16 16.49 -33.02 7.52
N ILE A 17 16.90 -31.88 6.99
CA ILE A 17 16.67 -31.54 5.57
C ILE A 17 18.03 -31.59 4.90
N LYS A 18 18.22 -32.67 4.14
CA LYS A 18 19.36 -32.89 3.25
C LYS A 18 19.50 -31.72 2.27
N GLU A 19 20.70 -31.14 2.23
CA GLU A 19 21.16 -30.29 1.14
C GLU A 19 21.18 -31.08 -0.17
N GLU A 20 20.27 -30.76 -1.08
CA GLU A 20 20.48 -30.97 -2.51
C GLU A 20 20.97 -29.64 -3.11
N MET A 21 22.29 -29.57 -3.28
CA MET A 21 23.00 -28.48 -3.92
C MET A 21 22.81 -28.59 -5.44
N GLU A 22 21.71 -28.05 -5.97
CA GLU A 22 21.61 -27.78 -7.41
C GLU A 22 22.31 -26.46 -7.74
N VAL A 23 23.48 -26.60 -8.34
CA VAL A 23 24.24 -25.51 -8.97
C VAL A 23 23.47 -25.02 -10.19
N PHE A 24 22.69 -23.95 -10.05
CA PHE A 24 22.14 -23.23 -11.19
C PHE A 24 23.08 -22.10 -11.60
N SER A 25 23.66 -22.28 -12.79
CA SER A 25 24.62 -21.41 -13.45
C SER A 25 24.12 -19.99 -13.69
N ASP A 26 25.01 -19.03 -13.44
CA ASP A 26 24.97 -17.64 -13.86
C ASP A 26 24.60 -17.48 -15.35
N ALA A 27 23.41 -16.93 -15.62
CA ALA A 27 23.12 -16.16 -16.82
C ALA A 27 21.95 -15.21 -16.52
N PRO A 28 22.14 -13.88 -16.55
CA PRO A 28 21.02 -12.97 -16.37
C PRO A 28 20.12 -13.04 -17.61
N GLN A 29 18.97 -13.71 -17.48
CA GLN A 29 17.91 -13.59 -18.48
C GLN A 29 17.41 -12.15 -18.48
N THR A 30 17.76 -11.45 -19.55
CA THR A 30 17.33 -10.08 -19.83
C THR A 30 15.83 -10.10 -20.11
N ILE A 31 15.02 -9.92 -19.08
CA ILE A 31 13.63 -9.54 -19.26
C ILE A 31 13.66 -8.06 -19.65
N GLU A 32 13.54 -7.78 -20.94
CA GLU A 32 13.29 -6.43 -21.44
C GLU A 32 12.00 -5.89 -20.80
N ARG A 33 12.15 -5.10 -19.74
CA ARG A 33 11.11 -4.16 -19.32
C ARG A 33 10.94 -3.16 -20.45
N PRO A 34 9.72 -2.92 -20.96
CA PRO A 34 9.51 -1.81 -21.86
C PRO A 34 9.88 -0.53 -21.11
N SER A 35 10.89 0.17 -21.61
CA SER A 35 11.31 1.47 -21.13
C SER A 35 10.13 2.44 -21.27
N ARG A 36 9.39 2.66 -20.18
CA ARG A 36 8.55 3.85 -20.08
C ARG A 36 9.50 5.03 -19.98
N SER A 37 9.76 5.65 -21.13
CA SER A 37 10.33 6.98 -21.18
C SER A 37 9.52 7.85 -20.23
N ALA A 38 10.20 8.61 -19.38
CA ALA A 38 9.62 9.71 -18.64
C ALA A 38 9.05 10.72 -19.64
N ALA A 39 7.81 10.49 -20.07
CA ALA A 39 6.98 11.52 -20.63
C ALA A 39 6.49 12.31 -19.42
N SER A 40 7.10 13.46 -19.19
CA SER A 40 6.51 14.52 -18.39
C SER A 40 5.07 14.68 -18.86
N GLN A 41 4.10 14.18 -18.10
CA GLN A 41 2.72 14.57 -18.27
C GLN A 41 2.64 16.02 -17.79
N GLU A 42 2.96 16.94 -18.71
CA GLU A 42 2.28 18.22 -18.70
C GLU A 42 0.79 17.89 -18.58
N THR A 43 0.22 18.23 -17.44
CA THR A 43 -1.22 18.37 -17.28
C THR A 43 -1.66 19.43 -18.28
N ARG A 44 -1.95 18.99 -19.52
CA ARG A 44 -2.66 19.79 -20.51
C ARG A 44 -4.03 20.04 -19.92
N GLU A 45 -4.19 21.22 -19.32
CA GLU A 45 -5.48 21.85 -19.08
C GLU A 45 -6.35 21.58 -20.33
N PRO A 46 -7.54 20.98 -20.18
CA PRO A 46 -8.39 20.70 -21.32
C PRO A 46 -8.64 22.02 -22.04
N GLU A 47 -8.36 22.09 -23.34
CA GLU A 47 -8.62 23.29 -24.14
C GLU A 47 -10.10 23.68 -23.97
N THR A 48 -10.34 24.75 -23.22
CA THR A 48 -11.67 25.30 -22.99
C THR A 48 -11.94 26.38 -24.02
N LEU A 49 -13.07 26.28 -24.70
CA LEU A 49 -13.56 27.33 -25.58
C LEU A 49 -14.73 27.99 -24.85
N LEU A 50 -14.61 29.28 -24.53
CA LEU A 50 -15.61 30.05 -23.76
C LEU A 50 -15.91 29.44 -22.38
N GLY A 51 -14.92 28.81 -21.73
CA GLY A 51 -15.08 28.21 -20.41
C GLY A 51 -15.72 26.83 -20.39
N TYR A 52 -16.00 26.24 -21.56
CA TYR A 52 -16.50 24.87 -21.69
C TYR A 52 -15.46 23.97 -22.34
N THR A 53 -15.34 22.77 -21.81
CA THR A 53 -14.60 21.68 -22.44
C THR A 53 -15.30 21.26 -23.74
N ARG A 54 -14.52 20.67 -24.66
CA ARG A 54 -15.06 20.12 -25.91
C ARG A 54 -16.20 19.13 -25.69
N ALA A 55 -16.14 18.34 -24.61
CA ALA A 55 -17.20 17.39 -24.24
C ALA A 55 -18.49 18.13 -23.86
N GLU A 56 -18.40 19.19 -23.04
CA GLU A 56 -19.54 20.01 -22.64
C GLU A 56 -20.18 20.72 -23.83
N ILE A 57 -19.40 21.21 -24.79
CA ILE A 57 -19.90 21.82 -26.03
C ILE A 57 -20.71 20.82 -26.87
N ILE A 58 -20.22 19.57 -26.98
CA ILE A 58 -20.93 18.51 -27.70
C ILE A 58 -22.25 18.19 -27.00
N VAL A 59 -22.24 18.05 -25.67
CA VAL A 59 -23.45 17.81 -24.88
C VAL A 59 -24.45 18.96 -25.07
N LEU A 60 -24.01 20.22 -24.96
CA LEU A 60 -24.87 21.40 -25.16
C LEU A 60 -25.52 21.43 -26.55
N LYS A 61 -24.76 21.07 -27.59
CA LYS A 61 -25.27 21.03 -28.96
C LYS A 61 -26.34 19.95 -29.14
N HIS A 62 -26.15 18.77 -28.55
CA HIS A 62 -27.12 17.69 -28.62
C HIS A 62 -28.38 17.97 -27.79
N THR A 63 -28.24 18.54 -26.59
CA THR A 63 -29.39 18.91 -25.75
C THR A 63 -30.21 20.02 -26.38
N SER A 64 -29.57 21.06 -26.96
CA SER A 64 -30.25 22.13 -27.70
C SER A 64 -31.05 21.59 -28.90
N LYS A 65 -30.47 20.65 -29.66
CA LYS A 65 -31.17 19.99 -30.77
C LYS A 65 -32.40 19.21 -30.31
N LEU A 66 -32.24 18.39 -29.26
CA LEU A 66 -33.34 17.60 -28.69
C LEU A 66 -34.49 18.49 -28.19
N LEU A 67 -34.15 19.57 -27.48
CA LEU A 67 -35.13 20.52 -26.96
C LEU A 67 -35.90 21.19 -28.10
N THR A 68 -35.21 21.59 -29.17
CA THR A 68 -35.82 22.20 -30.35
C THR A 68 -36.79 21.24 -31.03
N GLU A 69 -36.42 19.96 -31.18
CA GLU A 69 -37.29 18.93 -31.74
C GLU A 69 -38.52 18.65 -30.86
N GLN A 70 -38.36 18.61 -29.54
CA GLN A 70 -39.48 18.45 -28.60
C GLN A 70 -40.46 19.63 -28.65
N VAL A 71 -39.95 20.87 -28.66
CA VAL A 71 -40.77 22.07 -28.79
C VAL A 71 -41.53 22.06 -30.12
N GLY A 72 -40.88 21.66 -31.22
CA GLY A 72 -41.54 21.50 -32.52
C GLY A 72 -42.70 20.50 -32.50
N ARG A 73 -42.54 19.36 -31.82
CA ARG A 73 -43.61 18.35 -31.67
C ARG A 73 -44.77 18.86 -30.81
N LEU A 74 -44.48 19.58 -29.72
CA LEU A 74 -45.50 20.15 -28.84
C LEU A 74 -46.31 21.23 -29.56
N LEU A 75 -45.67 22.09 -30.34
CA LEU A 75 -46.35 23.10 -31.15
C LEU A 75 -47.22 22.47 -32.24
N TYR A 76 -46.75 21.41 -32.91
CA TYR A 76 -47.54 20.67 -33.90
C TYR A 76 -48.75 19.97 -33.27
N SER A 77 -48.58 19.40 -32.06
CA SER A 77 -49.69 18.79 -31.31
C SER A 77 -50.74 19.83 -30.89
N ASN A 78 -50.31 21.01 -30.44
CA ASN A 78 -51.22 22.10 -30.12
C ASN A 78 -51.93 22.63 -31.36
N GLU A 79 -51.24 22.74 -32.50
CA GLU A 79 -51.85 23.16 -33.75
C GLU A 79 -52.91 22.15 -34.23
N PHE A 80 -52.66 20.85 -34.04
CA PHE A 80 -53.63 19.79 -34.33
C PHE A 80 -54.87 19.87 -33.42
N GLU A 81 -54.68 20.06 -32.11
CA GLU A 81 -55.75 20.25 -31.13
C GLU A 81 -56.58 21.52 -31.42
N VAL A 82 -55.92 22.62 -31.79
CA VAL A 82 -56.57 23.88 -32.18
C VAL A 82 -57.35 23.73 -33.48
N ARG A 83 -56.82 23.02 -34.50
CA ARG A 83 -57.57 22.71 -35.74
C ARG A 83 -58.75 21.78 -35.48
N ARG A 84 -58.63 20.80 -34.59
CA ARG A 84 -59.75 19.94 -34.17
C ARG A 84 -60.85 20.78 -33.51
N CYS A 85 -60.49 21.73 -32.65
CA CYS A 85 -61.43 22.66 -32.05
C CYS A 85 -62.03 23.66 -33.06
N ALA A 86 -61.23 24.16 -34.01
CA ALA A 86 -61.65 25.14 -35.02
C ALA A 86 -62.56 24.53 -36.11
N ASN A 87 -62.37 23.25 -36.44
CA ASN A 87 -63.20 22.51 -37.40
C ASN A 87 -64.53 22.01 -36.79
N GLY A 88 -64.86 22.41 -35.57
CA GLY A 88 -66.18 22.16 -34.98
C GLY A 88 -66.42 20.74 -34.45
N GLU A 89 -65.42 19.84 -34.49
CA GLU A 89 -65.48 18.54 -33.81
C GLU A 89 -65.15 18.68 -32.31
N VAL A 90 -65.81 19.63 -31.65
CA VAL A 90 -66.03 19.52 -30.21
C VAL A 90 -67.18 18.54 -30.08
N ILE A 91 -66.90 17.31 -29.65
CA ILE A 91 -67.94 16.43 -29.11
C ILE A 91 -68.51 17.16 -27.90
N SER A 92 -69.53 17.97 -28.14
CA SER A 92 -70.23 18.69 -27.11
C SER A 92 -70.81 17.65 -26.16
N GLN A 93 -70.39 17.70 -24.90
CA GLN A 93 -71.23 17.20 -23.81
C GLN A 93 -72.65 17.71 -24.05
N GLY A 94 -73.58 16.76 -24.11
CA GLY A 94 -74.89 16.88 -24.76
C GLY A 94 -75.56 18.24 -24.60
N ARG A 95 -75.64 18.99 -25.70
CA ARG A 95 -76.72 19.96 -25.90
C ARG A 95 -77.83 19.23 -26.63
N CYS A 96 -78.90 18.89 -25.91
CA CYS A 96 -80.18 18.56 -26.51
C CYS A 96 -80.61 19.74 -27.39
N GLN A 97 -80.51 19.57 -28.71
CA GLN A 97 -81.23 20.43 -29.64
C GLN A 97 -82.71 20.06 -29.55
N THR A 98 -83.51 20.89 -28.86
CA THR A 98 -84.94 20.90 -29.10
C THR A 98 -85.21 21.63 -30.41
N PRO A 99 -85.99 21.06 -31.35
CA PRO A 99 -86.47 21.82 -32.50
C PRO A 99 -87.51 22.82 -31.98
N VAL A 100 -87.31 24.10 -32.30
CA VAL A 100 -88.36 25.10 -32.22
C VAL A 100 -89.39 24.75 -33.30
N ASN A 101 -90.61 24.45 -32.84
CA ASN A 101 -91.88 24.35 -33.57
C ASN A 101 -92.10 23.18 -34.54
N GLY A 102 -93.09 22.34 -34.18
CA GLY A 102 -93.98 21.67 -35.13
C GLY A 102 -93.95 20.14 -35.10
N ALA A 103 -95.09 19.55 -34.77
CA ALA A 103 -95.47 18.13 -34.92
C ALA A 103 -94.82 17.12 -33.94
N VAL A 104 -95.54 16.90 -32.84
CA VAL A 104 -95.49 15.64 -32.08
C VAL A 104 -96.04 14.53 -32.98
N ASN A 105 -95.16 13.70 -33.53
CA ASN A 105 -95.53 12.38 -34.00
C ASN A 105 -94.33 11.42 -33.89
N GLY A 106 -94.39 10.57 -32.86
CA GLY A 106 -93.81 9.22 -32.81
C GLY A 106 -92.32 9.02 -33.12
N THR A 107 -91.57 8.71 -32.05
CA THR A 107 -90.32 7.90 -32.06
C THR A 107 -89.03 8.52 -32.65
N THR A 108 -88.58 9.65 -32.09
CA THR A 108 -87.17 10.10 -32.21
C THR A 108 -86.58 10.53 -30.87
N GLY A 109 -86.97 9.83 -29.80
CA GLY A 109 -86.20 9.76 -28.56
C GLY A 109 -85.65 8.34 -28.46
N ALA A 110 -84.39 8.19 -28.03
CA ALA A 110 -83.82 6.87 -27.72
C ALA A 110 -84.85 6.08 -26.91
N SER A 111 -85.03 4.79 -27.24
CA SER A 111 -85.93 3.95 -26.45
C SER A 111 -85.50 4.01 -24.97
N ASN A 112 -86.43 3.87 -24.04
CA ASN A 112 -86.10 3.93 -22.61
C ASN A 112 -84.95 2.96 -22.25
N GLU A 113 -84.87 1.84 -22.97
CA GLU A 113 -83.79 0.85 -22.88
C GLU A 113 -82.44 1.34 -23.42
N GLU A 114 -82.42 2.04 -24.55
CA GLU A 114 -81.20 2.67 -25.10
C GLU A 114 -80.65 3.77 -24.19
N LEU A 115 -81.53 4.61 -23.63
CA LEU A 115 -81.14 5.62 -22.65
C LEU A 115 -80.58 4.99 -21.39
N GLN A 116 -81.21 3.92 -20.89
CA GLN A 116 -80.74 3.19 -19.71
C GLN A 116 -79.39 2.50 -19.96
N LYS A 117 -79.17 1.97 -21.17
CA LYS A 117 -77.87 1.43 -21.59
C LYS A 117 -76.79 2.50 -21.65
N ALA A 118 -77.07 3.66 -22.26
CA ALA A 118 -76.12 4.76 -22.35
C ALA A 118 -75.73 5.32 -20.96
N LEU A 119 -76.67 5.37 -20.01
CA LEU A 119 -76.38 5.76 -18.63
C LEU A 119 -75.47 4.74 -17.93
N LYS A 120 -75.71 3.44 -18.11
CA LYS A 120 -74.82 2.38 -17.60
C LYS A 120 -73.43 2.46 -18.20
N ASP A 121 -73.32 2.62 -19.52
CA ASP A 121 -72.03 2.72 -20.22
C ASP A 121 -71.25 3.96 -19.77
N ARG A 122 -71.94 5.09 -19.56
CA ARG A 122 -71.35 6.32 -18.99
C ARG A 122 -70.84 6.09 -17.57
N ASP A 123 -71.63 5.44 -16.72
CA ASP A 123 -71.26 5.21 -15.32
C ASP A 123 -70.10 4.20 -15.21
N LEU A 124 -70.06 3.19 -16.09
CA LEU A 124 -68.92 2.28 -16.24
C LEU A 124 -67.66 3.02 -16.69
N ALA A 125 -67.75 3.86 -17.72
CA ALA A 125 -66.63 4.66 -18.20
C ALA A 125 -66.11 5.63 -17.12
N ARG A 126 -67.01 6.19 -16.30
CA ARG A 126 -66.64 7.03 -15.16
C ARG A 126 -65.86 6.24 -14.10
N ALA A 127 -66.36 5.07 -13.72
CA ALA A 127 -65.68 4.20 -12.75
C ALA A 127 -64.31 3.73 -13.25
N GLU A 128 -64.19 3.43 -14.55
CA GLU A 128 -62.92 3.07 -15.17
C GLU A 128 -61.94 4.24 -15.20
N ALA A 129 -62.40 5.46 -15.51
CA ALA A 129 -61.58 6.66 -15.46
C ALA A 129 -61.06 6.95 -14.04
N GLU A 130 -61.92 6.83 -13.02
CA GLU A 130 -61.54 6.99 -11.62
C GLU A 130 -60.49 5.94 -11.19
N LYS A 131 -60.68 4.68 -11.59
CA LYS A 131 -59.70 3.61 -11.35
C LYS A 131 -58.36 3.89 -12.03
N LEU A 132 -58.38 4.37 -13.27
CA LEU A 132 -57.17 4.70 -14.01
C LEU A 132 -56.43 5.88 -13.36
N HIS A 133 -57.16 6.91 -12.91
CA HIS A 133 -56.58 8.01 -12.14
C HIS A 133 -55.93 7.53 -10.85
N ALA A 134 -56.57 6.65 -10.09
CA ALA A 134 -55.99 6.06 -8.88
C ALA A 134 -54.72 5.28 -9.20
N ASN A 135 -54.73 4.45 -10.26
CA ASN A 135 -53.56 3.69 -10.69
C ASN A 135 -52.40 4.60 -11.10
N TYR A 136 -52.66 5.68 -11.86
CA TYR A 136 -51.62 6.64 -12.23
C TYR A 136 -51.05 7.38 -11.03
N ALA A 137 -51.89 7.76 -10.06
CA ALA A 137 -51.42 8.39 -8.83
C ALA A 137 -50.47 7.47 -8.04
N THR A 138 -50.81 6.18 -7.91
CA THR A 138 -49.95 5.18 -7.27
C THR A 138 -48.66 4.96 -8.04
N LEU A 139 -48.73 4.83 -9.37
CA LEU A 139 -47.55 4.64 -10.21
C LEU A 139 -46.59 5.83 -10.11
N PHE A 140 -47.12 7.05 -10.12
CA PHE A 140 -46.32 8.27 -9.98
C PHE A 140 -45.64 8.36 -8.61
N ALA A 141 -46.34 8.00 -7.54
CA ALA A 141 -45.74 7.92 -6.21
C ALA A 141 -44.60 6.89 -6.15
N SER A 142 -44.82 5.69 -6.70
CA SER A 142 -43.79 4.65 -6.77
C SER A 142 -42.58 5.08 -7.60
N TYR A 143 -42.80 5.76 -8.74
CA TYR A 143 -41.73 6.29 -9.56
C TYR A 143 -40.87 7.30 -8.79
N ASN A 144 -41.49 8.23 -8.05
CA ASN A 144 -40.74 9.21 -7.26
C ASN A 144 -39.93 8.55 -6.14
N GLN A 145 -40.47 7.51 -5.50
CA GLN A 145 -39.74 6.74 -4.49
C GLN A 145 -38.49 6.07 -5.08
N VAL A 146 -38.63 5.43 -6.24
CA VAL A 146 -37.48 4.79 -6.92
C VAL A 146 -36.45 5.84 -7.34
N ARG A 147 -36.90 7.02 -7.80
CA ARG A 147 -36.01 8.12 -8.15
C ARG A 147 -35.20 8.64 -6.96
N GLU A 148 -35.84 8.74 -5.78
CA GLU A 148 -35.17 9.14 -4.54
C GLU A 148 -34.11 8.13 -4.13
N VAL A 149 -34.48 6.85 -4.04
CA VAL A 149 -33.54 5.75 -3.73
C VAL A 149 -32.38 5.69 -4.73
N ALA A 150 -32.64 5.92 -6.01
CA ALA A 150 -31.59 5.95 -7.03
C ALA A 150 -30.62 7.12 -6.86
N ASN A 151 -31.07 8.24 -6.29
CA ASN A 151 -30.19 9.36 -5.95
C ASN A 151 -29.39 9.06 -4.68
N ASP A 152 -30.00 8.44 -3.67
CA ASP A 152 -29.32 8.06 -2.44
C ASP A 152 -28.18 7.07 -2.72
N ILE A 153 -28.45 6.03 -3.51
CA ILE A 153 -27.42 5.05 -3.93
C ILE A 153 -26.28 5.75 -4.69
N ARG A 154 -26.59 6.75 -5.51
CA ARG A 154 -25.55 7.49 -6.25
C ARG A 154 -24.65 8.26 -5.29
N ASN A 155 -25.22 8.93 -4.31
CA ASN A 155 -24.47 9.68 -3.30
C ASN A 155 -23.62 8.74 -2.43
N GLU A 156 -24.20 7.62 -1.97
CA GLU A 156 -23.47 6.60 -1.21
C GLU A 156 -22.30 6.02 -2.00
N TYR A 157 -22.48 5.79 -3.30
CA TYR A 157 -21.42 5.32 -4.18
C TYR A 157 -20.30 6.36 -4.34
N GLU A 158 -20.65 7.65 -4.48
CA GLU A 158 -19.67 8.73 -4.54
C GLU A 158 -18.86 8.85 -3.23
N ASP A 159 -19.52 8.78 -2.08
CA ASP A 159 -18.88 8.77 -0.77
C ASP A 159 -17.95 7.57 -0.59
N ALA A 160 -18.40 6.36 -0.98
CA ALA A 160 -17.60 5.15 -0.91
C ALA A 160 -16.38 5.23 -1.82
N ARG A 161 -16.54 5.76 -3.04
CA ARG A 161 -15.45 5.99 -3.99
C ARG A 161 -14.42 6.95 -3.42
N ASP A 162 -14.84 8.03 -2.78
CA ASP A 162 -13.91 9.02 -2.25
C ASP A 162 -13.19 8.52 -0.99
N LYS A 163 -13.87 7.74 -0.14
CA LYS A 163 -13.22 6.98 0.95
C LYS A 163 -12.17 6.00 0.41
N LEU A 164 -12.47 5.28 -0.67
CA LEU A 164 -11.53 4.36 -1.29
C LEU A 164 -10.28 5.09 -1.81
N LYS A 165 -10.44 6.27 -2.44
CA LYS A 165 -9.29 7.08 -2.88
C LYS A 165 -8.41 7.51 -1.71
N MET A 166 -9.01 7.93 -0.60
CA MET A 166 -8.26 8.30 0.61
C MET A 166 -7.51 7.09 1.19
N ALA A 167 -8.16 5.93 1.28
CA ALA A 167 -7.53 4.71 1.78
C ALA A 167 -6.36 4.25 0.89
N VAL A 168 -6.50 4.35 -0.44
CA VAL A 168 -5.40 4.05 -1.38
C VAL A 168 -4.22 4.99 -1.15
N ALA A 169 -4.47 6.30 -1.00
CA ALA A 169 -3.40 7.26 -0.72
C ALA A 169 -2.71 6.99 0.63
N GLU A 170 -3.47 6.58 1.64
CA GLU A 170 -2.92 6.21 2.95
C GLU A 170 -2.03 4.96 2.86
N VAL A 171 -2.46 3.94 2.11
CA VAL A 171 -1.67 2.72 1.87
C VAL A 171 -0.37 3.06 1.15
N ASP A 172 -0.41 3.91 0.13
CA ASP A 172 0.79 4.36 -0.58
C ASP A 172 1.76 5.11 0.35
N GLU A 173 1.24 5.96 1.24
CA GLU A 173 2.04 6.66 2.25
C GLU A 173 2.70 5.67 3.23
N TRP A 174 1.95 4.69 3.74
CA TRP A 174 2.48 3.65 4.63
C TRP A 174 3.52 2.77 3.94
N GLN A 175 3.31 2.42 2.67
CA GLN A 175 4.28 1.66 1.89
C GLN A 175 5.60 2.44 1.74
N ASN A 176 5.53 3.74 1.47
CA ASN A 176 6.72 4.60 1.39
C ASN A 176 7.46 4.68 2.74
N LYS A 177 6.72 4.86 3.85
CA LYS A 177 7.31 4.85 5.20
C LYS A 177 7.98 3.52 5.52
N PHE A 178 7.33 2.42 5.19
CA PHE A 178 7.87 1.08 5.41
C PHE A 178 9.17 0.86 4.63
N LEU A 179 9.20 1.24 3.35
CA LEU A 179 10.41 1.15 2.53
C LEU A 179 11.54 2.00 3.09
N ALA A 180 11.26 3.24 3.50
CA ALA A 180 12.26 4.10 4.12
C ALA A 180 12.85 3.52 5.41
N VAL A 181 12.01 2.94 6.28
CA VAL A 181 12.47 2.27 7.51
C VAL A 181 13.32 1.04 7.18
N LYS A 182 12.86 0.22 6.23
CA LYS A 182 13.59 -0.98 5.79
C LYS A 182 14.97 -0.62 5.21
N ASP A 183 15.04 0.39 4.35
CA ASP A 183 16.30 0.82 3.73
C ASP A 183 17.25 1.41 4.76
N ASN A 184 16.74 2.20 5.73
CA ASN A 184 17.55 2.71 6.84
C ASN A 184 18.08 1.58 7.74
N ALA A 185 17.23 0.61 8.10
CA ALA A 185 17.65 -0.54 8.91
C ALA A 185 18.71 -1.39 8.19
N ASN A 186 18.56 -1.61 6.88
CA ASN A 186 19.57 -2.30 6.09
C ASN A 186 20.89 -1.52 6.02
N ALA A 187 20.85 -0.20 5.86
CA ALA A 187 22.05 0.63 5.85
C ALA A 187 22.79 0.61 7.19
N GLU A 188 22.06 0.66 8.31
CA GLU A 188 22.65 0.55 9.65
C GLU A 188 23.23 -0.85 9.91
N LEU A 189 22.56 -1.90 9.44
CA LEU A 189 23.07 -3.28 9.55
C LEU A 189 24.36 -3.47 8.75
N GLU A 190 24.38 -2.98 7.51
CA GLU A 190 25.57 -3.03 6.65
C GLU A 190 26.73 -2.27 7.29
N ARG A 191 26.46 -1.06 7.81
CA ARG A 191 27.46 -0.27 8.53
C ARG A 191 28.01 -1.02 9.74
N ALA A 192 27.14 -1.60 10.56
CA ALA A 192 27.54 -2.37 11.74
C ALA A 192 28.34 -3.63 11.35
N SER A 193 28.01 -4.28 10.23
CA SER A 193 28.77 -5.43 9.70
C SER A 193 30.18 -5.03 9.31
N ILE A 194 30.33 -3.92 8.56
CA ILE A 194 31.64 -3.40 8.15
C ILE A 194 32.48 -3.02 9.38
N GLU A 195 31.89 -2.30 10.34
CA GLU A 195 32.57 -1.90 11.58
C GLU A 195 33.02 -3.13 12.40
N TYR A 196 32.21 -4.20 12.41
CA TYR A 196 32.56 -5.46 13.07
C TYR A 196 33.74 -6.15 12.39
N ASP A 197 33.71 -6.27 11.06
CA ASP A 197 34.79 -6.89 10.29
C ASP A 197 36.13 -6.14 10.47
N GLU A 198 36.09 -4.81 10.46
CA GLU A 198 37.24 -3.96 10.76
C GLU A 198 37.78 -4.20 12.17
N LEU A 199 36.89 -4.29 13.17
CA LEU A 199 37.27 -4.54 14.55
C LEU A 199 37.94 -5.91 14.71
N VAL A 200 37.38 -6.95 14.10
CA VAL A 200 37.94 -8.32 14.11
C VAL A 200 39.33 -8.32 13.46
N SER A 201 39.46 -7.73 12.27
CA SER A 201 40.74 -7.63 11.56
C SER A 201 41.80 -6.90 12.38
N ASN A 202 41.44 -5.75 12.98
CA ASN A 202 42.34 -4.99 13.86
C ASN A 202 42.74 -5.79 15.10
N HIS A 203 41.79 -6.50 15.71
CA HIS A 203 42.06 -7.37 16.85
C HIS A 203 43.05 -8.48 16.49
N GLU A 204 42.85 -9.17 15.37
CA GLU A 204 43.76 -10.21 14.90
C GLU A 204 45.18 -9.68 14.64
N ASN A 205 45.29 -8.52 14.00
CA ASN A 205 46.57 -7.89 13.70
C ASN A 205 47.31 -7.49 14.99
N ASN A 206 46.59 -6.92 15.95
CA ASN A 206 47.13 -6.61 17.28
C ASN A 206 47.59 -7.86 18.03
N MET A 207 46.81 -8.94 17.98
CA MET A 207 47.15 -10.23 18.58
C MET A 207 48.40 -10.84 17.95
N LYS A 208 48.51 -10.81 16.61
CA LYS A 208 49.72 -11.24 15.89
C LYS A 208 50.94 -10.40 16.33
N GLY A 209 50.79 -9.07 16.43
CA GLY A 209 51.85 -8.17 16.88
C GLY A 209 52.29 -8.41 18.33
N LEU A 210 51.34 -8.62 19.25
CA LEU A 210 51.61 -9.01 20.64
C LEU A 210 52.38 -10.33 20.70
N ARG A 211 51.93 -11.35 19.96
CA ARG A 211 52.59 -12.67 19.93
C ARG A 211 54.03 -12.58 19.44
N LEU A 212 54.32 -11.76 18.43
CA LEU A 212 55.69 -11.53 17.96
C LEU A 212 56.56 -10.83 19.01
N ARG A 213 56.01 -9.83 19.71
CA ARG A 213 56.74 -9.14 20.81
C ARG A 213 57.07 -10.09 21.95
N VAL A 214 56.13 -10.95 22.35
CA VAL A 214 56.35 -11.98 23.38
C VAL A 214 57.49 -12.90 22.95
N LYS A 215 57.43 -13.48 21.74
CA LYS A 215 58.51 -14.35 21.22
C LYS A 215 59.87 -13.66 21.19
N ARG A 216 59.93 -12.37 20.84
CA ARG A 216 61.17 -11.60 20.87
C ARG A 216 61.73 -11.48 22.28
N HIS A 217 60.88 -11.12 23.25
CA HIS A 217 61.28 -11.03 24.65
C HIS A 217 61.70 -12.39 25.23
N ASP A 218 61.04 -13.50 24.84
CA ASP A 218 61.44 -14.84 25.24
C ASP A 218 62.87 -15.18 24.76
N ILE A 219 63.21 -14.81 23.51
CA ILE A 219 64.57 -14.99 22.96
C ILE A 219 65.58 -14.09 23.69
N GLU A 220 65.24 -12.83 23.97
CA GLU A 220 66.10 -11.90 24.72
C GLU A 220 66.39 -12.42 26.13
N ILE A 221 65.37 -12.95 26.83
CA ILE A 221 65.53 -13.56 28.15
C ILE A 221 66.44 -14.78 28.08
N ALA A 222 66.19 -15.71 27.14
CA ALA A 222 67.03 -16.90 26.98
C ALA A 222 68.50 -16.54 26.69
N SER A 223 68.74 -15.51 25.88
CA SER A 223 70.09 -15.00 25.62
C SER A 223 70.75 -14.42 26.87
N LYS A 224 69.99 -13.69 27.69
CA LYS A 224 70.50 -13.09 28.94
C LYS A 224 70.75 -14.14 30.02
N ASP A 225 69.92 -15.16 30.09
CA ASP A 225 70.13 -16.29 31.01
C ASP A 225 71.40 -17.06 30.68
N GLU A 226 71.69 -17.26 29.38
CA GLU A 226 72.95 -17.87 28.94
C GLU A 226 74.16 -16.98 29.27
N GLU A 227 74.06 -15.66 29.07
CA GLU A 227 75.10 -14.70 29.47
C GLU A 227 75.37 -14.76 30.98
N ILE A 228 74.31 -14.80 31.80
CA ILE A 228 74.41 -14.97 33.26
C ILE A 228 75.08 -16.30 33.61
N ARG A 229 74.71 -17.40 32.95
CA ARG A 229 75.30 -18.72 33.17
C ARG A 229 76.80 -18.72 32.92
N VAL A 230 77.24 -18.12 31.81
CA VAL A 230 78.66 -17.98 31.47
C VAL A 230 79.40 -17.11 32.49
N LEU A 231 78.83 -15.96 32.87
CA LEU A 231 79.44 -15.07 33.85
C LEU A 231 79.55 -15.72 35.24
N LYS A 232 78.52 -16.46 35.69
CA LYS A 232 78.57 -17.23 36.94
C LYS A 232 79.73 -18.22 36.94
N LYS A 233 79.87 -19.03 35.88
CA LYS A 233 80.96 -20.00 35.74
C LYS A 233 82.33 -19.31 35.80
N ARG A 234 82.47 -18.16 35.13
CA ARG A 234 83.72 -17.39 35.13
C ARG A 234 84.06 -16.81 36.52
N VAL A 235 83.06 -16.37 37.28
CA VAL A 235 83.24 -15.93 38.66
C VAL A 235 83.65 -17.10 39.55
N GLU A 236 82.98 -18.26 39.42
CA GLU A 236 83.35 -19.48 40.15
C GLU A 236 84.80 -19.90 39.86
N GLU A 237 85.22 -19.88 38.59
CA GLU A 237 86.60 -20.17 38.18
C GLU A 237 87.60 -19.16 38.76
N LEU A 238 87.30 -17.86 38.71
CA LEU A 238 88.17 -16.81 39.29
C LEU A 238 88.26 -16.92 40.81
N SER A 239 87.16 -17.19 41.50
CA SER A 239 87.16 -17.42 42.94
C SER A 239 88.02 -18.62 43.31
N SER A 240 87.91 -19.73 42.58
CA SER A 240 88.75 -20.91 42.80
C SER A 240 90.25 -20.63 42.59
N ILE A 241 90.61 -19.80 41.61
CA ILE A 241 92.01 -19.39 41.38
C ILE A 241 92.49 -18.51 42.54
N CYS A 242 91.67 -17.57 43.00
CA CYS A 242 91.99 -16.74 44.17
C CYS A 242 92.18 -17.59 45.43
N ASP A 243 91.33 -18.57 45.67
CA ASP A 243 91.45 -19.47 46.83
C ASP A 243 92.75 -20.29 46.78
N GLN A 244 93.12 -20.82 45.59
CA GLN A 244 94.41 -21.48 45.37
C GLN A 244 95.61 -20.56 45.59
N LEU A 245 95.55 -19.31 45.10
CA LEU A 245 96.59 -18.32 45.34
C LEU A 245 96.76 -17.98 46.82
N ILE A 246 95.66 -17.93 47.58
CA ILE A 246 95.70 -17.72 49.03
C ILE A 246 96.37 -18.92 49.72
N GLU A 247 95.97 -20.15 49.37
CA GLU A 247 96.63 -21.36 49.89
C GLU A 247 98.14 -21.41 49.56
N ASP A 248 98.53 -21.07 48.34
CA ASP A 248 99.93 -21.04 47.90
C ASP A 248 100.75 -20.00 48.68
N VAL A 249 100.17 -18.83 48.97
CA VAL A 249 100.81 -17.79 49.81
C VAL A 249 100.94 -18.26 51.25
N ASP A 250 99.88 -18.83 51.83
CA ASP A 250 99.89 -19.36 53.20
C ASP A 250 100.92 -20.49 53.38
N LEU A 251 101.06 -21.38 52.38
CA LEU A 251 102.09 -22.41 52.34
C LEU A 251 103.51 -21.82 52.21
N SER A 252 103.69 -20.80 51.37
CA SER A 252 104.97 -20.12 51.21
C SER A 252 105.41 -19.42 52.50
N ASP A 253 104.49 -18.76 53.21
CA ASP A 253 104.76 -18.12 54.50
C ASP A 253 105.10 -19.13 55.61
N GLN A 254 104.41 -20.29 55.63
CA GLN A 254 104.77 -21.40 56.53
C GLN A 254 106.16 -21.98 56.23
N MET A 255 106.52 -22.17 54.97
CA MET A 255 107.87 -22.63 54.60
C MET A 255 108.95 -21.58 54.95
N SER A 256 108.64 -20.29 54.83
CA SER A 256 109.55 -19.22 55.24
C SER A 256 109.76 -19.17 56.75
N GLN A 257 108.74 -19.47 57.57
CA GLN A 257 108.89 -19.60 59.03
C GLN A 257 109.71 -20.83 59.42
N VAL A 258 109.46 -21.98 58.78
CA VAL A 258 110.23 -23.22 59.04
C VAL A 258 111.70 -23.09 58.62
N SER A 259 111.99 -22.32 57.58
CA SER A 259 113.37 -22.03 57.15
C SER A 259 114.12 -21.02 58.04
N MET A 260 113.43 -20.28 58.92
CA MET A 260 114.06 -19.39 59.91
C MET A 260 114.31 -20.07 61.26
N ASP A 261 113.59 -21.16 61.56
CA ASP A 261 113.67 -21.91 62.84
C ASP A 261 114.57 -23.18 62.77
N ALA A 262 115.24 -23.44 61.64
CA ALA A 262 116.21 -24.53 61.46
C ALA A 262 117.66 -24.00 61.36
#